data_AF-X0TXA8-F1
#
_entry.id   AF-X0TXA8-F1
#
_cell.length_a   1.000
_cell.length_b   1.000
_cell.length_c   1.000
_cell.angle_alpha   90.00
_cell.angle_beta   90.00
_cell.angle_gamma   90.00
#
_symmetry.space_group_name_H-M   'P 1'
#
loop_
_entity.id
_entity.type
_entity.pdbx_description
1 polymer ?
#
loop_
_entity_poly.entity_id
_entity_poly.type
_entity_poly.pdbx_seq_one_letter_code
_entity_poly.pdbx_strand_id
1 'polypeptide(L)'
;MIKLMPLVEALEQEETITLYYQEGTSDKVYIAILKQEGNDWVVNAQWGRRGASMQTGTKTKSPVSYEEAKKIYDKLVKSKRAKGYEPGADGPIYTSGTGTDAKKEKEKRKRGTYPQLLNPIDDDELEGYMTDNSYGAQEKYDGRRIIIHIGDNGVTGINRKGLVVEIPEEIASEVISFMGETIDGELVGNMYYVFDMLRHENTEIYSWPFKKRYDELSKLQFGKHTILAPLAVGVTAKKKLFDTLNKQGKEGIVFKNLTAPYKAGRPASGGTQLKKKFWESATCEVSKINQKRSIGVKVLDDSGNGYV
;
A
#
# COMPACT_ATOMS: atom_id res chain seq x y z
N MET A 1 42.28 42.32 22.40
CA MET A 1 42.15 41.31 21.33
C MET A 1 40.99 40.38 21.73
N ILE A 2 39.77 40.72 21.32
CA ILE A 2 38.57 39.93 21.65
C ILE A 2 38.54 38.76 20.66
N LYS A 3 38.70 37.55 21.16
CA LYS A 3 38.61 36.32 20.37
C LYS A 3 37.12 36.07 20.11
N LEU A 4 36.59 36.58 18.99
CA LEU A 4 35.29 36.16 18.50
C LEU A 4 35.38 34.66 18.18
N MET A 5 34.73 33.83 19.00
CA MET A 5 34.34 32.49 18.57
C MET A 5 33.23 32.67 17.54
N PRO A 6 33.29 32.03 16.36
CA PRO A 6 32.16 32.06 15.44
C PRO A 6 31.01 31.32 16.12
N LEU A 7 29.92 32.04 16.40
CA LEU A 7 28.62 31.43 16.64
C LEU A 7 28.24 30.80 15.31
N VAL A 8 28.56 29.51 15.13
CA VAL A 8 27.94 28.73 14.07
C VAL A 8 26.51 28.55 14.54
N GLU A 9 25.62 29.46 14.14
CA GLU A 9 24.20 29.16 14.16
C GLU A 9 24.06 27.81 13.45
N ALA A 10 23.66 26.78 14.19
CA ALA A 10 23.38 25.49 13.60
C ALA A 10 22.19 25.72 12.68
N LEU A 11 22.46 25.86 11.38
CA LEU A 11 21.42 26.03 10.37
C LEU A 11 20.39 24.92 10.56
N GLU A 12 19.17 25.31 10.87
CA GLU A 12 18.06 24.36 10.96
C GLU A 12 17.89 23.72 9.58
N GLN A 13 17.98 22.41 9.52
CA GLN A 13 17.94 21.68 8.25
C GLN A 13 17.13 20.40 8.38
N GLU A 14 16.40 20.08 7.32
CA GLU A 14 15.76 18.79 7.19
C GLU A 14 16.81 17.69 7.02
N GLU A 15 16.59 16.55 7.65
CA GLU A 15 17.50 15.40 7.59
C GLU A 15 16.71 14.12 7.34
N THR A 16 17.13 13.36 6.34
CA THR A 16 16.56 12.05 6.03
C THR A 16 17.67 11.02 5.92
N ILE A 17 17.47 9.85 6.52
CA ILE A 17 18.39 8.72 6.36
C ILE A 17 17.64 7.42 6.17
N THR A 18 18.03 6.68 5.13
CA THR A 18 17.56 5.31 4.89
C THR A 18 18.57 4.32 5.45
N LEU A 19 18.08 3.42 6.30
CA LEU A 19 18.85 2.42 7.00
C LEU A 19 18.37 1.01 6.64
N TYR A 20 19.29 0.16 6.20
CA TYR A 20 19.04 -1.23 5.87
C TYR A 20 19.53 -2.16 6.96
N TYR A 21 18.85 -3.29 7.12
CA TYR A 21 19.29 -4.36 7.99
C TYR A 21 19.01 -5.70 7.33
N GLN A 22 20.03 -6.55 7.26
CA GLN A 22 19.92 -7.88 6.68
C GLN A 22 20.55 -8.93 7.61
N GLU A 23 19.73 -9.86 8.11
CA GLU A 23 20.20 -11.00 8.91
C GLU A 23 19.30 -12.21 8.65
N GLY A 24 19.88 -13.30 8.13
CA GLY A 24 19.12 -14.48 7.72
C GLY A 24 18.08 -14.13 6.65
N THR A 25 16.80 -14.46 6.91
CA THR A 25 15.67 -14.12 6.03
C THR A 25 15.11 -12.72 6.25
N SER A 26 15.60 -11.99 7.26
CA SER A 26 15.17 -10.62 7.51
C SER A 26 15.91 -9.68 6.56
N ASP A 27 15.15 -8.94 5.75
CA ASP A 27 15.64 -7.83 4.94
C ASP A 27 14.74 -6.61 5.15
N LYS A 28 15.20 -5.66 5.95
CA LYS A 28 14.40 -4.56 6.50
C LYS A 28 14.94 -3.21 6.06
N VAL A 29 14.01 -2.27 5.89
CA VAL A 29 14.29 -0.85 5.65
C VAL A 29 13.70 -0.05 6.81
N TYR A 30 14.43 0.96 7.26
CA TYR A 30 13.99 1.95 8.22
C TYR A 30 14.41 3.33 7.75
N ILE A 31 13.47 4.25 7.58
CA ILE A 31 13.76 5.63 7.21
C ILE A 31 13.45 6.51 8.41
N ALA A 32 14.41 7.34 8.82
CA ALA A 32 14.21 8.39 9.82
C ALA A 32 14.22 9.75 9.12
N ILE A 33 13.26 10.60 9.47
CA ILE A 33 13.00 11.87 8.79
C ILE A 33 12.83 12.95 9.85
N LEU A 34 13.63 14.02 9.76
CA LEU A 34 13.48 15.29 10.46
C LEU A 34 12.99 16.30 9.42
N LYS A 35 11.78 16.82 9.60
CA LYS A 35 11.11 17.70 8.63
C LYS A 35 10.52 18.91 9.34
N GLN A 36 10.50 20.06 8.67
CA GLN A 36 9.85 21.25 9.17
C GLN A 36 8.32 21.13 8.99
N GLU A 37 7.54 21.52 10.01
CA GLU A 37 6.08 21.58 9.97
C GLU A 37 5.63 22.95 10.50
N GLY A 38 5.32 23.88 9.59
CA GLY A 38 5.06 25.27 9.94
C GLY A 38 6.35 25.97 10.41
N ASN A 39 6.32 26.54 11.61
CA ASN A 39 7.50 27.15 12.24
C ASN A 39 8.23 26.17 13.17
N ASP A 40 7.70 24.96 13.35
CA ASP A 40 8.21 23.94 14.27
C ASP A 40 8.71 22.72 13.49
N TRP A 41 9.12 21.67 14.20
CA TRP A 41 9.78 20.49 13.65
C TRP A 41 9.15 19.18 14.13
N VAL A 42 9.15 18.18 13.26
CA VAL A 42 8.66 16.83 13.54
C VAL A 42 9.69 15.76 13.18
N VAL A 43 9.66 14.65 13.92
CA VAL A 43 10.47 13.46 13.60
C VAL A 43 9.55 12.32 13.20
N ASN A 44 9.62 11.93 11.93
CA ASN A 44 8.86 10.82 11.38
C ASN A 44 9.74 9.60 11.14
N ALA A 45 9.11 8.45 11.06
CA ALA A 45 9.78 7.21 10.73
C ALA A 45 8.92 6.32 9.83
N GLN A 46 9.60 5.60 8.96
CA GLN A 46 8.98 4.64 8.04
C GLN A 46 9.73 3.33 8.13
N TRP A 47 9.02 2.20 8.05
CA TRP A 47 9.65 0.89 8.16
C TRP A 47 8.90 -0.19 7.41
N GLY A 48 9.64 -1.18 6.92
CA GLY A 48 9.07 -2.29 6.17
C GLY A 48 10.12 -3.31 5.77
N ARG A 49 9.68 -4.32 5.01
CA ARG A 49 10.58 -5.21 4.28
C ARG A 49 11.06 -4.49 3.02
N ARG A 50 12.31 -4.70 2.60
CA ARG A 50 12.83 -4.12 1.35
C ARG A 50 11.97 -4.56 0.16
N GLY A 51 11.62 -3.60 -0.71
CA GLY A 51 10.76 -3.83 -1.88
C GLY A 51 9.26 -3.95 -1.60
N ALA A 52 8.83 -3.94 -0.32
CA ALA A 52 7.42 -3.94 0.07
C ALA A 52 6.95 -2.52 0.41
N SER A 53 5.62 -2.34 0.52
CA SER A 53 5.07 -1.07 1.02
C SER A 53 5.44 -0.86 2.49
N MET A 54 5.61 0.39 2.90
CA MET A 54 6.07 0.73 4.24
C MET A 54 4.91 1.06 5.19
N GLN A 55 5.17 0.81 6.47
CA GLN A 55 4.44 1.38 7.59
C GLN A 55 5.09 2.71 7.96
N THR A 56 4.31 3.57 8.57
CA THR A 56 4.74 4.91 8.94
C THR A 56 4.32 5.24 10.37
N GLY A 57 5.00 6.21 10.97
CA GLY A 57 4.61 6.74 12.27
C GLY A 57 5.51 7.88 12.75
N THR A 58 4.92 8.77 13.55
CA THR A 58 5.62 9.89 14.16
C THR A 58 6.33 9.50 15.47
N LYS A 59 7.44 10.19 15.78
CA LYS A 59 8.17 10.13 17.05
C LYS A 59 7.96 11.36 17.92
N THR A 60 7.34 12.41 17.38
CA THR A 60 6.92 13.61 18.09
C THR A 60 5.39 13.62 18.21
N LYS A 61 4.85 13.85 19.41
CA LYS A 61 3.38 13.86 19.62
C LYS A 61 2.71 15.10 19.04
N SER A 62 3.45 16.19 18.93
CA SER A 62 3.14 17.48 18.33
C SER A 62 4.44 18.05 17.76
N PRO A 63 4.40 19.07 16.89
CA PRO A 63 5.59 19.82 16.51
C PRO A 63 6.33 20.35 17.74
N VAL A 64 7.66 20.40 17.66
CA VAL A 64 8.58 20.84 18.71
C VAL A 64 9.68 21.72 18.12
N SER A 65 10.50 22.32 18.98
CA SER A 65 11.68 23.08 18.53
C SER A 65 12.66 22.22 17.70
N TYR A 66 13.46 22.86 16.85
CA TYR A 66 14.49 22.19 16.07
C TYR A 66 15.44 21.37 16.95
N GLU A 67 15.91 21.95 18.07
CA GLU A 67 16.88 21.30 18.94
C GLU A 67 16.30 20.04 19.61
N GLU A 68 15.02 20.07 19.98
CA GLU A 68 14.33 18.91 20.54
C GLU A 68 14.11 17.83 19.47
N ALA A 69 13.65 18.22 18.28
CA ALA A 69 13.44 17.31 17.16
C ALA A 69 14.76 16.64 16.74
N LYS A 70 15.84 17.42 16.60
CA LYS A 70 17.18 16.93 16.25
C LYS A 70 17.71 15.94 17.27
N LYS A 71 17.55 16.19 18.58
CA LYS A 71 17.92 15.22 19.64
C LYS A 71 17.14 13.91 19.53
N ILE A 72 15.84 13.98 19.23
CA ILE A 72 15.00 12.79 19.04
C ILE A 72 15.47 12.00 17.80
N TYR A 73 15.71 12.69 16.70
CA TYR A 73 16.21 12.13 15.44
C TYR A 73 17.56 11.41 15.63
N ASP A 74 18.56 12.10 16.20
CA ASP A 74 19.90 11.53 16.39
C ASP A 74 19.87 10.30 17.30
N LYS A 75 19.06 10.35 18.36
CA LYS A 75 18.85 9.20 19.26
C LYS A 75 18.21 8.03 18.53
N LEU A 76 17.24 8.29 17.65
CA LEU A 76 16.58 7.26 16.85
C LEU A 76 17.58 6.59 15.90
N VAL A 77 18.35 7.38 15.14
CA VAL A 77 19.36 6.88 14.19
C VAL A 77 20.42 6.07 14.93
N LYS A 78 20.97 6.60 16.03
CA LYS A 78 21.95 5.88 16.87
C LYS A 78 21.40 4.56 17.39
N SER A 79 20.15 4.53 17.85
CA SER A 79 19.50 3.30 18.33
C SER A 79 19.35 2.25 17.24
N LYS A 80 19.06 2.65 16.00
CA LYS A 80 18.96 1.74 14.86
C LYS A 80 20.32 1.20 14.44
N ARG A 81 21.34 2.06 14.34
CA ARG A 81 22.71 1.64 14.05
C ARG A 81 23.26 0.65 15.08
N ALA A 82 22.98 0.87 16.36
CA ALA A 82 23.34 -0.07 17.43
C ALA A 82 22.67 -1.46 17.28
N LYS A 83 21.59 -1.57 16.52
CA LYS A 83 20.91 -2.83 16.19
C LYS A 83 21.40 -3.46 14.87
N GLY A 84 22.52 -2.98 14.33
CA GLY A 84 23.11 -3.48 13.08
C GLY A 84 22.47 -2.93 11.81
N TYR A 85 21.71 -1.83 11.90
CA TYR A 85 21.24 -1.14 10.70
C TYR A 85 22.35 -0.26 10.12
N GLU A 86 22.52 -0.30 8.81
CA GLU A 86 23.54 0.45 8.07
C GLU A 86 22.91 1.42 7.07
N PRO A 87 23.49 2.60 6.83
CA PRO A 87 23.02 3.50 5.78
C PRO A 87 23.04 2.85 4.40
N GLY A 88 22.08 3.21 3.55
CA GLY A 88 22.16 2.87 2.13
C GLY A 88 21.34 3.83 1.26
N ALA A 89 21.03 3.42 0.03
CA ALA A 89 20.27 4.20 -0.93
C ALA A 89 18.91 4.67 -0.38
N ASP A 90 18.48 5.85 -0.84
CA ASP A 90 17.23 6.47 -0.41
C ASP A 90 16.01 5.60 -0.71
N GLY A 91 15.11 5.51 0.26
CA GLY A 91 13.81 4.88 0.13
C GLY A 91 12.68 5.92 -0.07
N PRO A 92 11.48 5.48 -0.47
CA PRO A 92 10.39 6.39 -0.79
C PRO A 92 9.82 7.06 0.46
N ILE A 93 9.71 8.38 0.43
CA ILE A 93 9.13 9.15 1.53
C ILE A 93 7.61 9.15 1.40
N TYR A 94 6.91 8.78 2.47
CA TYR A 94 5.46 8.89 2.60
C TYR A 94 5.04 10.28 3.06
N THR A 95 3.87 10.72 2.59
CA THR A 95 3.22 11.96 3.00
C THR A 95 3.07 12.02 4.51
N SER A 96 3.22 13.20 5.09
CA SER A 96 2.94 13.42 6.52
C SER A 96 1.43 13.43 6.74
N GLY A 97 0.91 12.44 7.46
CA GLY A 97 -0.43 12.48 8.01
C GLY A 97 -0.44 13.41 9.21
N THR A 98 -1.54 14.15 9.41
CA THR A 98 -1.82 14.88 10.65
C THR A 98 -1.92 13.88 11.80
N GLY A 99 -0.76 13.56 12.38
CA GLY A 99 -0.54 12.40 13.23
C GLY A 99 -0.58 12.72 14.71
N THR A 100 -1.48 13.59 15.18
CA THR A 100 -1.69 13.83 16.61
C THR A 100 -2.81 12.92 17.13
N ASP A 101 -2.54 12.17 18.21
CA ASP A 101 -3.48 11.34 19.00
C ASP A 101 -4.11 10.06 18.40
N ALA A 102 -3.36 8.97 18.46
CA ALA A 102 -3.67 7.63 17.91
C ALA A 102 -4.90 6.86 18.46
N LYS A 103 -5.62 7.34 19.49
CA LYS A 103 -6.75 6.57 20.10
C LYS A 103 -8.12 7.23 20.00
N LYS A 104 -8.24 8.57 19.95
CA LYS A 104 -9.53 9.28 19.83
C LYS A 104 -9.90 9.65 18.38
N GLU A 105 -8.95 9.60 17.44
CA GLU A 105 -9.20 10.00 16.04
C GLU A 105 -9.65 8.86 15.09
N LYS A 106 -9.63 7.60 15.51
CA LYS A 106 -9.91 6.48 14.59
C LYS A 106 -11.28 6.57 13.91
N GLU A 107 -12.26 7.19 14.59
CA GLU A 107 -13.59 7.47 14.01
C GLU A 107 -13.58 8.69 13.08
N LYS A 108 -12.82 9.75 13.41
CA LYS A 108 -12.66 10.95 12.56
C LYS A 108 -11.91 10.65 11.24
N ARG A 109 -11.06 9.62 11.22
CA ARG A 109 -10.30 9.18 10.04
C ARG A 109 -11.09 8.27 9.09
N LYS A 110 -12.34 7.92 9.41
CA LYS A 110 -13.19 7.15 8.50
C LYS A 110 -13.74 8.06 7.42
N ARG A 111 -13.40 7.76 6.17
CA ARG A 111 -13.92 8.52 5.02
C ARG A 111 -15.21 7.95 4.43
N GLY A 112 -15.62 6.75 4.87
CA GLY A 112 -16.82 6.07 4.36
C GLY A 112 -16.65 5.41 2.99
N THR A 113 -15.52 5.62 2.31
CA THR A 113 -15.15 4.93 1.08
C THR A 113 -14.50 3.58 1.39
N TYR A 114 -15.04 2.50 0.83
CA TYR A 114 -14.54 1.14 1.04
C TYR A 114 -14.31 0.42 -0.29
N PRO A 115 -13.30 -0.47 -0.37
CA PRO A 115 -13.02 -1.21 -1.59
C PRO A 115 -14.11 -2.26 -1.88
N GLN A 116 -14.34 -2.55 -3.15
CA GLN A 116 -15.02 -3.76 -3.59
C GLN A 116 -14.07 -4.95 -3.40
N LEU A 117 -14.54 -5.98 -2.69
CA LEU A 117 -13.71 -7.13 -2.29
C LEU A 117 -14.06 -8.37 -3.11
N LEU A 118 -13.03 -9.14 -3.40
CA LEU A 118 -13.08 -10.32 -4.27
C LEU A 118 -13.42 -11.58 -3.46
N ASN A 119 -14.24 -12.45 -4.04
CA ASN A 119 -14.37 -13.85 -3.63
C ASN A 119 -13.37 -14.73 -4.39
N PRO A 120 -12.79 -15.75 -3.73
CA PRO A 120 -11.95 -16.73 -4.42
C PRO A 120 -12.81 -17.59 -5.35
N ILE A 121 -12.18 -18.12 -6.40
CA ILE A 121 -12.70 -19.21 -7.23
C ILE A 121 -11.71 -20.37 -7.22
N ASP A 122 -12.22 -21.58 -7.39
CA ASP A 122 -11.40 -22.79 -7.51
C ASP A 122 -10.96 -23.06 -8.97
N ASP A 123 -10.33 -24.22 -9.22
CA ASP A 123 -9.90 -24.60 -10.58
C ASP A 123 -11.07 -25.04 -11.47
N ASP A 124 -12.15 -25.57 -10.89
CA ASP A 124 -13.33 -26.04 -11.63
C ASP A 124 -14.13 -24.84 -12.17
N GLU A 125 -14.18 -23.75 -11.42
CA GLU A 125 -14.83 -22.49 -11.81
C GLU A 125 -13.99 -21.66 -12.82
N LEU A 126 -12.67 -21.86 -12.85
CA LEU A 126 -11.74 -20.99 -13.59
C LEU A 126 -12.07 -20.91 -15.09
N GLU A 127 -12.30 -22.05 -15.74
CA GLU A 127 -12.54 -22.10 -17.18
C GLU A 127 -13.80 -21.33 -17.59
N GLY A 128 -14.81 -21.30 -16.72
CA GLY A 128 -16.03 -20.52 -16.92
C GLY A 128 -15.73 -19.02 -17.03
N TYR A 129 -14.90 -18.48 -16.13
CA TYR A 129 -14.53 -17.07 -16.16
C TYR A 129 -13.48 -16.74 -17.22
N MET A 130 -12.65 -17.72 -17.62
CA MET A 130 -11.72 -17.58 -18.73
C MET A 130 -12.43 -17.49 -20.09
N THR A 131 -13.54 -18.21 -20.26
CA THR A 131 -14.28 -18.25 -21.53
C THR A 131 -15.45 -17.27 -21.62
N ASP A 132 -15.95 -16.75 -20.49
CA ASP A 132 -17.04 -15.76 -20.48
C ASP A 132 -16.58 -14.34 -20.88
N ASN A 133 -17.05 -13.85 -22.03
CA ASN A 133 -16.75 -12.51 -22.53
C ASN A 133 -17.40 -11.36 -21.72
N SER A 134 -18.33 -11.67 -20.81
CA SER A 134 -18.88 -10.68 -19.87
C SER A 134 -17.87 -10.27 -18.78
N TYR A 135 -16.78 -11.04 -18.62
CA TYR A 135 -15.69 -10.74 -17.70
C TYR A 135 -14.41 -10.33 -18.42
N GLY A 136 -13.79 -9.26 -17.92
CA GLY A 136 -12.38 -8.93 -18.19
C GLY A 136 -11.47 -9.43 -17.06
N ALA A 137 -10.17 -9.50 -17.32
CA ALA A 137 -9.18 -9.94 -16.34
C ALA A 137 -8.01 -8.96 -16.16
N GLN A 138 -7.46 -8.93 -14.94
CA GLN A 138 -6.28 -8.13 -14.57
C GLN A 138 -5.36 -8.95 -13.64
N GLU A 139 -4.09 -8.54 -13.50
CA GLU A 139 -3.19 -9.12 -12.49
C GLU A 139 -3.76 -8.94 -11.08
N LYS A 140 -3.64 -9.98 -10.26
CA LYS A 140 -3.80 -9.84 -8.81
C LYS A 140 -2.47 -9.35 -8.22
N TYR A 141 -2.35 -8.04 -8.04
CA TYR A 141 -1.17 -7.45 -7.41
C TYR A 141 -1.11 -7.79 -5.92
N ASP A 142 0.09 -8.18 -5.45
CA ASP A 142 0.36 -8.52 -4.05
C ASP A 142 0.97 -7.32 -3.31
N GLY A 143 0.10 -6.50 -2.72
CA GLY A 143 0.53 -5.28 -2.05
C GLY A 143 -0.44 -4.84 -0.97
N ARG A 144 -0.58 -3.52 -0.87
CA ARG A 144 -1.52 -2.88 0.04
C ARG A 144 -2.56 -2.11 -0.76
N ARG A 145 -3.81 -2.56 -0.67
CA ARG A 145 -4.98 -1.84 -1.19
C ARG A 145 -5.06 -0.42 -0.65
N ILE A 146 -4.99 0.55 -1.56
CA ILE A 146 -5.13 1.98 -1.29
C ILE A 146 -6.13 2.55 -2.31
N ILE A 147 -7.15 3.25 -1.82
CA ILE A 147 -7.97 4.14 -2.62
C ILE A 147 -7.39 5.54 -2.45
N ILE A 148 -7.14 6.25 -3.54
CA ILE A 148 -6.67 7.63 -3.52
C ILE A 148 -7.82 8.54 -3.94
N HIS A 149 -8.15 9.49 -3.09
CA HIS A 149 -9.01 10.61 -3.44
C HIS A 149 -8.17 11.86 -3.69
N ILE A 150 -8.47 12.56 -4.78
CA ILE A 150 -7.81 13.81 -5.17
C ILE A 150 -8.88 14.91 -5.20
N GLY A 151 -8.79 15.88 -4.29
CA GLY A 151 -9.76 16.98 -4.20
C GLY A 151 -9.12 18.26 -3.70
N ASP A 152 -9.94 19.22 -3.28
CA ASP A 152 -9.48 20.57 -2.88
C ASP A 152 -8.47 20.56 -1.74
N ASN A 153 -8.54 19.56 -0.85
CA ASN A 153 -7.61 19.37 0.27
C ASN A 153 -6.37 18.53 -0.12
N GLY A 154 -6.10 18.37 -1.41
CA GLY A 154 -4.99 17.58 -1.94
C GLY A 154 -5.29 16.08 -2.04
N VAL A 155 -4.22 15.27 -1.94
CA VAL A 155 -4.27 13.82 -2.14
C VAL A 155 -4.42 13.09 -0.82
N THR A 156 -5.47 12.26 -0.70
CA THR A 156 -5.74 11.44 0.48
C THR A 156 -5.74 9.96 0.14
N GLY A 157 -4.87 9.18 0.78
CA GLY A 157 -4.91 7.72 0.74
C GLY A 157 -5.90 7.14 1.74
N ILE A 158 -6.62 6.10 1.36
CA ILE A 158 -7.62 5.40 2.17
C ILE A 158 -7.32 3.91 2.08
N ASN A 159 -7.11 3.24 3.22
CA ASN A 159 -6.84 1.81 3.23
C ASN A 159 -8.12 0.96 3.11
N ARG A 160 -7.95 -0.37 3.02
CA ARG A 160 -9.06 -1.33 2.97
C ARG A 160 -10.11 -1.21 4.09
N LYS A 161 -9.75 -0.64 5.25
CA LYS A 161 -10.66 -0.42 6.39
C LYS A 161 -11.37 0.94 6.34
N GLY A 162 -11.24 1.69 5.24
CA GLY A 162 -11.82 3.02 5.07
C GLY A 162 -11.12 4.11 5.90
N LEU A 163 -9.90 3.85 6.39
CA LEU A 163 -9.15 4.78 7.22
C LEU A 163 -8.17 5.58 6.34
N VAL A 164 -8.09 6.89 6.61
CA VAL A 164 -7.04 7.75 6.04
C VAL A 164 -5.67 7.22 6.43
N VAL A 165 -4.79 7.15 5.43
CA VAL A 165 -3.43 6.67 5.56
C VAL A 165 -2.50 7.46 4.65
N GLU A 166 -1.24 7.53 5.06
CA GLU A 166 -0.16 8.10 4.27
C GLU A 166 0.15 7.20 3.05
N ILE A 167 0.63 7.84 1.99
CA ILE A 167 1.06 7.23 0.72
C ILE A 167 2.41 7.83 0.32
N PRO A 168 3.20 7.19 -0.58
CA PRO A 168 4.43 7.80 -1.07
C PRO A 168 4.19 9.18 -1.70
N GLU A 169 5.06 10.15 -1.38
CA GLU A 169 5.02 11.53 -1.90
C GLU A 169 5.14 11.54 -3.42
N GLU A 170 5.98 10.68 -4.01
CA GLU A 170 6.11 10.54 -5.46
C GLU A 170 4.76 10.17 -6.13
N ILE A 171 4.01 9.24 -5.52
CA ILE A 171 2.68 8.87 -6.01
C ILE A 171 1.70 10.03 -5.80
N ALA A 172 1.75 10.71 -4.65
CA ALA A 172 0.89 11.87 -4.40
C ALA A 172 1.13 13.00 -5.42
N SER A 173 2.39 13.29 -5.73
CA SER A 173 2.79 14.28 -6.73
C SER A 173 2.37 13.88 -8.15
N GLU A 174 2.44 12.60 -8.52
CA GLU A 174 2.00 12.15 -9.85
C GLU A 174 0.49 12.26 -10.04
N VAL A 175 -0.31 11.97 -9.01
CA VAL A 175 -1.77 11.95 -9.11
C VAL A 175 -2.45 13.28 -8.77
N ILE A 176 -1.72 14.28 -8.26
CA ILE A 176 -2.30 15.58 -7.86
C ILE A 176 -3.03 16.28 -9.02
N SER A 177 -2.59 16.02 -10.26
CA SER A 177 -3.20 16.56 -11.48
C SER A 177 -4.58 15.97 -11.79
N PHE A 178 -4.96 14.86 -11.16
CA PHE A 178 -6.25 14.19 -11.33
C PHE A 178 -7.33 14.78 -10.40
N MET A 179 -7.37 16.11 -10.29
CA MET A 179 -8.28 16.82 -9.39
C MET A 179 -9.74 16.44 -9.66
N GLY A 180 -10.46 16.05 -8.61
CA GLY A 180 -11.85 15.63 -8.68
C GLY A 180 -12.05 14.12 -8.84
N GLU A 181 -10.97 13.36 -9.02
CA GLU A 181 -11.01 11.91 -9.19
C GLU A 181 -10.94 11.15 -7.86
N THR A 182 -11.43 9.91 -7.86
CA THR A 182 -11.13 8.94 -6.80
C THR A 182 -10.82 7.59 -7.44
N ILE A 183 -9.58 7.14 -7.28
CA ILE A 183 -9.03 5.97 -7.96
C ILE A 183 -8.70 4.87 -6.97
N ASP A 184 -8.89 3.62 -7.37
CA ASP A 184 -8.65 2.44 -6.54
C ASP A 184 -7.53 1.59 -7.13
N GLY A 185 -6.57 1.23 -6.29
CA GLY A 185 -5.33 0.60 -6.71
C GLY A 185 -4.63 -0.21 -5.63
N GLU A 186 -3.54 -0.86 -6.03
CA GLU A 186 -2.68 -1.64 -5.14
C GLU A 186 -1.29 -1.01 -5.06
N LEU A 187 -0.82 -0.70 -3.86
CA LEU A 187 0.54 -0.23 -3.62
C LEU A 187 1.48 -1.43 -3.39
N VAL A 188 2.35 -1.71 -4.34
CA VAL A 188 3.37 -2.77 -4.29
C VAL A 188 4.74 -2.11 -4.25
N GLY A 189 5.43 -2.18 -3.10
CA GLY A 189 6.66 -1.42 -2.91
C GLY A 189 6.38 0.08 -3.04
N ASN A 190 6.97 0.69 -4.07
CA ASN A 190 6.80 2.09 -4.45
C ASN A 190 6.08 2.27 -5.80
N MET A 191 5.32 1.27 -6.22
CA MET A 191 4.53 1.28 -7.45
C MET A 191 3.05 1.19 -7.10
N TYR A 192 2.23 2.09 -7.64
CA TYR A 192 0.79 2.10 -7.45
C TYR A 192 0.07 1.65 -8.71
N TYR A 193 -0.49 0.45 -8.67
CA TYR A 193 -1.22 -0.16 -9.78
C TYR A 193 -2.71 0.17 -9.67
N VAL A 194 -3.19 1.07 -10.52
CA VAL A 194 -4.56 1.58 -10.50
C VAL A 194 -5.45 0.72 -11.38
N PHE A 195 -6.57 0.21 -10.86
CA PHE A 195 -7.40 -0.75 -11.59
C PHE A 195 -8.90 -0.42 -11.60
N ASP A 196 -9.35 0.65 -10.94
CA ASP A 196 -10.74 1.12 -10.96
C ASP A 196 -10.84 2.61 -10.57
N MET A 197 -12.01 3.20 -10.78
CA MET A 197 -12.33 4.60 -10.49
C MET A 197 -13.72 4.68 -9.86
N LEU A 198 -13.86 5.46 -8.80
CA LEU A 198 -15.07 5.57 -7.96
C LEU A 198 -15.72 6.95 -8.07
N ARG A 199 -14.95 7.96 -8.48
CA ARG A 199 -15.40 9.33 -8.73
C ARG A 199 -14.68 9.87 -9.95
N HIS A 200 -15.43 10.55 -10.80
CA HIS A 200 -14.94 11.22 -12.00
C HIS A 200 -15.48 12.65 -12.06
N GLU A 201 -14.60 13.62 -12.28
CA GLU A 201 -14.96 15.05 -12.31
C GLU A 201 -15.87 15.46 -11.14
N ASN A 202 -15.46 15.13 -9.91
CA ASN A 202 -16.19 15.36 -8.67
C ASN A 202 -17.52 14.59 -8.50
N THR A 203 -17.92 13.76 -9.47
CA THR A 203 -19.17 13.00 -9.45
C THR A 203 -18.93 11.54 -9.08
N GLU A 204 -19.68 11.01 -8.11
CA GLU A 204 -19.59 9.59 -7.76
C GLU A 204 -20.17 8.69 -8.87
N ILE A 205 -19.41 7.67 -9.25
CA ILE A 205 -19.72 6.82 -10.42
C ILE A 205 -19.90 5.35 -10.05
N TYR A 206 -20.23 5.03 -8.79
CA TYR A 206 -20.44 3.64 -8.34
C TYR A 206 -21.47 2.87 -9.18
N SER A 207 -22.51 3.56 -9.68
CA SER A 207 -23.55 2.96 -10.51
C SER A 207 -23.11 2.63 -11.93
N TRP A 208 -21.98 3.17 -12.39
CA TRP A 208 -21.51 2.96 -13.75
C TRP A 208 -20.97 1.53 -13.94
N PRO A 209 -21.12 0.94 -15.14
CA PRO A 209 -20.45 -0.30 -15.52
C PRO A 209 -18.94 -0.25 -15.31
N PHE A 210 -18.32 -1.33 -14.82
CA PHE A 210 -16.87 -1.42 -14.63
C PHE A 210 -16.08 -1.00 -15.87
N LYS A 211 -16.48 -1.47 -17.05
CA LYS A 211 -15.81 -1.11 -18.31
C LYS A 211 -15.83 0.40 -18.55
N LYS A 212 -16.94 1.08 -18.26
CA LYS A 212 -17.05 2.54 -18.39
C LYS A 212 -16.12 3.25 -17.41
N ARG A 213 -16.05 2.81 -16.15
CA ARG A 213 -15.13 3.38 -15.15
C ARG A 213 -13.66 3.17 -15.55
N TYR A 214 -13.33 1.99 -16.06
CA TYR A 214 -12.00 1.69 -16.58
C TYR A 214 -11.65 2.55 -17.81
N ASP A 215 -12.61 2.79 -18.71
CA ASP A 215 -12.38 3.60 -19.90
C ASP A 215 -12.07 5.06 -19.53
N GLU A 216 -12.80 5.66 -18.59
CA GLU A 216 -12.44 6.99 -18.07
C GLU A 216 -11.09 6.99 -17.35
N LEU A 217 -10.82 5.97 -16.52
CA LEU A 217 -9.53 5.80 -15.86
C LEU A 217 -8.36 5.73 -16.85
N SER A 218 -8.57 5.05 -17.99
CA SER A 218 -7.54 4.87 -19.00
C SER A 218 -7.17 6.14 -19.76
N LYS A 219 -7.98 7.20 -19.64
CA LYS A 219 -7.69 8.52 -20.22
C LYS A 219 -6.73 9.35 -19.36
N LEU A 220 -6.54 8.98 -18.09
CA LEU A 220 -5.59 9.64 -17.20
C LEU A 220 -4.16 9.29 -17.60
N GLN A 221 -3.27 10.28 -17.56
CA GLN A 221 -1.87 10.09 -17.88
C GLN A 221 -1.08 9.72 -16.61
N PHE A 222 -0.78 8.43 -16.45
CA PHE A 222 0.02 7.94 -15.33
C PHE A 222 1.53 8.20 -15.53
N GLY A 223 2.25 8.24 -14.41
CA GLY A 223 3.66 8.60 -14.33
C GLY A 223 4.59 7.40 -14.17
N LYS A 224 5.70 7.62 -13.46
CA LYS A 224 6.76 6.62 -13.24
C LYS A 224 6.38 5.65 -12.12
N HIS A 225 5.71 6.13 -11.08
CA HIS A 225 5.35 5.37 -9.88
C HIS A 225 3.87 4.98 -9.85
N THR A 226 3.10 5.42 -10.82
CA THR A 226 1.69 5.09 -11.00
C THR A 226 1.49 4.37 -12.33
N ILE A 227 0.75 3.27 -12.33
CA ILE A 227 0.56 2.42 -13.52
C ILE A 227 -0.92 2.04 -13.63
N LEU A 228 -1.53 2.25 -14.79
CA LEU A 228 -2.81 1.63 -15.11
C LEU A 228 -2.65 0.11 -15.22
N ALA A 229 -3.36 -0.64 -14.39
CA ALA A 229 -3.40 -2.10 -14.47
C ALA A 229 -4.05 -2.54 -15.80
N PRO A 230 -3.32 -3.25 -16.69
CA PRO A 230 -3.87 -3.62 -17.99
C PRO A 230 -5.11 -4.52 -17.87
N LEU A 231 -6.15 -4.21 -18.62
CA LEU A 231 -7.38 -5.01 -18.72
C LEU A 231 -7.34 -5.93 -19.95
N ALA A 232 -7.32 -7.24 -19.71
CA ALA A 232 -7.50 -8.26 -20.73
C ALA A 232 -8.99 -8.52 -20.97
N VAL A 233 -9.46 -8.31 -22.19
CA VAL A 233 -10.85 -8.58 -22.60
C VAL A 233 -10.86 -9.64 -23.68
N GLY A 234 -11.79 -10.60 -23.56
CA GLY A 234 -11.91 -11.73 -24.48
C GLY A 234 -11.02 -12.91 -24.11
N VAL A 235 -11.42 -14.10 -24.56
CA VAL A 235 -10.80 -15.39 -24.19
C VAL A 235 -9.29 -15.43 -24.45
N THR A 236 -8.87 -15.05 -25.65
CA THR A 236 -7.45 -15.09 -26.05
C THR A 236 -6.58 -14.17 -25.20
N ALA A 237 -7.04 -12.96 -24.91
CA ALA A 237 -6.28 -12.00 -24.09
C ALA A 237 -6.20 -12.46 -22.63
N LYS A 238 -7.31 -12.97 -22.08
CA LYS A 238 -7.34 -13.52 -20.71
C LYS A 238 -6.40 -14.72 -20.57
N LYS A 239 -6.39 -15.64 -21.53
CA LYS A 239 -5.46 -16.78 -21.56
C LYS A 239 -4.00 -16.34 -21.60
N LYS A 240 -3.66 -15.42 -22.51
CA LYS A 240 -2.30 -14.85 -22.59
C LYS A 240 -1.87 -14.20 -21.28
N LEU A 241 -2.76 -13.44 -20.64
CA LEU A 241 -2.49 -12.81 -19.34
C LEU A 241 -2.26 -13.89 -18.27
N PHE A 242 -3.15 -14.86 -18.15
CA PHE A 242 -3.03 -15.97 -17.19
C PHE A 242 -1.67 -16.69 -17.31
N ASP A 243 -1.31 -17.13 -18.52
CA ASP A 243 -0.06 -17.86 -18.77
C ASP A 243 1.16 -17.01 -18.41
N THR A 244 1.12 -15.71 -18.74
CA THR A 244 2.19 -14.76 -18.43
C THR A 244 2.35 -14.59 -16.92
N LEU A 245 1.26 -14.37 -16.20
CA LEU A 245 1.28 -14.15 -14.76
C LEU A 245 1.75 -15.40 -14.01
N ASN A 246 1.29 -16.58 -14.44
CA ASN A 246 1.68 -17.86 -13.85
C ASN A 246 3.19 -18.13 -14.06
N LYS A 247 3.68 -17.93 -15.29
CA LYS A 247 5.12 -18.07 -15.61
C LYS A 247 6.01 -17.10 -14.81
N GLN A 248 5.50 -15.91 -14.51
CA GLN A 248 6.20 -14.90 -13.71
C GLN A 248 6.07 -15.09 -12.20
N GLY A 249 5.34 -16.11 -11.73
CA GLY A 249 5.11 -16.34 -10.31
C GLY A 249 4.35 -15.22 -9.62
N LYS A 250 3.41 -14.56 -10.32
CA LYS A 250 2.54 -13.51 -9.75
C LYS A 250 1.46 -14.13 -8.86
N GLU A 251 0.85 -13.32 -7.97
CA GLU A 251 -0.13 -13.83 -6.99
C GLU A 251 -1.33 -14.53 -7.61
N GLY A 252 -1.76 -14.05 -8.76
CA GLY A 252 -2.89 -14.64 -9.45
C GLY A 252 -3.51 -13.69 -10.45
N ILE A 253 -4.77 -13.97 -10.77
CA ILE A 253 -5.59 -13.22 -11.71
C ILE A 253 -6.90 -12.82 -11.04
N VAL A 254 -7.42 -11.66 -11.43
CA VAL A 254 -8.72 -11.13 -10.99
C VAL A 254 -9.65 -11.06 -12.20
N PHE A 255 -10.88 -11.54 -12.04
CA PHE A 255 -11.95 -11.41 -13.02
C PHE A 255 -12.95 -10.35 -12.57
N LYS A 256 -13.37 -9.49 -13.49
CA LYS A 256 -14.33 -8.41 -13.20
C LYS A 256 -15.42 -8.39 -14.27
N ASN A 257 -16.67 -8.45 -13.84
CA ASN A 257 -17.81 -8.33 -14.74
C ASN A 257 -17.83 -6.92 -15.35
N LEU A 258 -17.75 -6.84 -16.67
CA LEU A 258 -17.56 -5.59 -17.43
C LEU A 258 -18.76 -4.65 -17.33
N THR A 259 -19.97 -5.17 -17.12
CA THR A 259 -21.21 -4.38 -17.07
C THR A 259 -21.65 -4.04 -15.65
N ALA A 260 -21.01 -4.63 -14.64
CA ALA A 260 -21.44 -4.49 -13.26
C ALA A 260 -21.13 -3.13 -12.62
N PRO A 261 -22.01 -2.61 -11.76
CA PRO A 261 -21.71 -1.46 -10.91
C PRO A 261 -20.68 -1.84 -9.83
N TYR A 262 -20.03 -0.83 -9.27
CA TYR A 262 -19.16 -0.99 -8.12
C TYR A 262 -19.98 -1.20 -6.85
N LYS A 263 -19.68 -2.25 -6.11
CA LYS A 263 -20.32 -2.52 -4.81
C LYS A 263 -19.25 -2.74 -3.75
N ALA A 264 -19.17 -1.81 -2.80
CA ALA A 264 -18.21 -1.89 -1.70
C ALA A 264 -18.46 -3.14 -0.83
N GLY A 265 -17.39 -3.67 -0.24
CA GLY A 265 -17.44 -4.88 0.58
C GLY A 265 -17.36 -6.18 -0.23
N ARG A 266 -17.51 -7.30 0.47
CA ARG A 266 -17.42 -8.65 -0.11
C ARG A 266 -18.82 -9.27 -0.15
N PRO A 267 -19.30 -9.73 -1.32
CA PRO A 267 -20.52 -10.55 -1.40
C PRO A 267 -20.38 -11.86 -0.60
N ALA A 268 -21.49 -12.40 -0.10
CA ALA A 268 -21.47 -13.65 0.68
C ALA A 268 -20.89 -14.84 -0.10
N SER A 269 -21.21 -14.94 -1.38
CA SER A 269 -20.65 -15.90 -2.33
C SER A 269 -20.65 -15.30 -3.74
N GLY A 270 -19.78 -15.81 -4.63
CA GLY A 270 -19.65 -15.34 -6.01
C GLY A 270 -19.47 -13.82 -6.11
N GLY A 271 -20.28 -13.19 -6.96
CA GLY A 271 -20.30 -11.74 -7.13
C GLY A 271 -19.63 -11.27 -8.42
N THR A 272 -19.51 -9.95 -8.57
CA THR A 272 -19.09 -9.34 -9.84
C THR A 272 -17.58 -9.16 -9.96
N GLN A 273 -16.82 -9.48 -8.90
CA GLN A 273 -15.37 -9.53 -8.96
C GLN A 273 -14.84 -10.75 -8.19
N LEU A 274 -13.93 -11.48 -8.83
CA LEU A 274 -13.48 -12.80 -8.41
C LEU A 274 -11.96 -12.91 -8.55
N LYS A 275 -11.34 -13.83 -7.82
CA LYS A 275 -9.88 -14.05 -7.90
C LYS A 275 -9.53 -15.52 -7.94
N LYS A 276 -8.55 -15.86 -8.78
CA LYS A 276 -7.82 -17.13 -8.69
C LYS A 276 -6.39 -16.82 -8.29
N LYS A 277 -5.95 -17.37 -7.17
CA LYS A 277 -4.52 -17.36 -6.81
C LYS A 277 -3.84 -18.56 -7.47
N PHE A 278 -2.57 -18.42 -7.84
CA PHE A 278 -1.80 -19.54 -8.39
C PHE A 278 -1.15 -20.41 -7.32
N TRP A 279 -1.20 -19.97 -6.06
CA TRP A 279 -0.79 -20.76 -4.92
C TRP A 279 -1.84 -20.73 -3.83
N GLU A 280 -1.86 -21.83 -3.08
CA GLU A 280 -2.69 -21.96 -1.90
C GLU A 280 -2.02 -21.35 -0.68
N SER A 281 -2.85 -20.97 0.29
CA SER A 281 -2.41 -20.49 1.59
C SER A 281 -3.14 -21.27 2.66
N ALA A 282 -2.40 -21.95 3.54
CA ALA A 282 -2.96 -22.62 4.71
C ALA A 282 -2.86 -21.73 5.94
N THR A 283 -3.86 -21.82 6.82
CA THR A 283 -3.74 -21.36 8.21
C THR A 283 -3.22 -22.53 9.03
N CYS A 284 -2.06 -22.37 9.66
CA CYS A 284 -1.44 -23.43 10.44
C CYS A 284 -1.40 -23.03 11.92
N GLU A 285 -1.49 -24.02 12.82
CA GLU A 285 -1.21 -23.81 14.23
C GLU A 285 0.29 -23.81 14.47
N VAL A 286 0.78 -22.87 15.28
CA VAL A 286 2.17 -22.87 15.73
C VAL A 286 2.32 -23.92 16.83
N SER A 287 2.92 -25.06 16.51
CA SER A 287 3.03 -26.19 17.43
C SER A 287 4.20 -26.10 18.40
N LYS A 288 5.29 -25.44 17.99
CA LYS A 288 6.44 -25.16 18.87
C LYS A 288 7.26 -23.99 18.36
N ILE A 289 7.97 -23.34 19.28
CA ILE A 289 9.04 -22.39 18.97
C ILE A 289 10.36 -23.14 19.18
N ASN A 290 11.19 -23.24 18.15
CA ASN A 290 12.46 -23.97 18.23
C ASN A 290 13.55 -23.11 18.88
N GLN A 291 14.68 -23.73 19.29
CA GLN A 291 15.83 -23.00 19.87
C GLN A 291 16.52 -22.03 18.87
N LYS A 292 16.37 -22.26 17.56
CA LYS A 292 16.77 -21.32 16.50
C LYS A 292 15.58 -20.47 16.06
N ARG A 293 15.76 -19.48 15.17
CA ARG A 293 14.68 -18.65 14.62
C ARG A 293 13.76 -19.39 13.65
N SER A 294 13.07 -20.43 14.14
CA SER A 294 12.07 -21.20 13.38
C SER A 294 10.95 -21.66 14.32
N ILE A 295 9.80 -21.95 13.73
CA ILE A 295 8.66 -22.53 14.42
C ILE A 295 8.34 -23.89 13.81
N GLY A 296 7.83 -24.82 14.60
CA GLY A 296 7.05 -25.95 14.09
C GLY A 296 5.64 -25.47 13.78
N VAL A 297 5.13 -25.86 12.62
CA VAL A 297 3.73 -25.64 12.24
C VAL A 297 3.04 -27.00 12.18
N LYS A 298 1.75 -27.02 12.51
CA LYS A 298 0.87 -28.14 12.23
C LYS A 298 -0.33 -27.68 11.42
N VAL A 299 -0.85 -28.54 10.56
CA VAL A 299 -2.05 -28.30 9.77
C VAL A 299 -3.18 -29.18 10.27
N LEU A 300 -4.42 -28.70 10.21
CA LEU A 300 -5.57 -29.53 10.55
C LEU A 300 -5.63 -30.71 9.58
N ASP A 301 -5.82 -31.91 10.12
CA ASP A 301 -6.08 -33.08 9.29
C ASP A 301 -7.42 -32.96 8.56
N ASP A 302 -7.60 -33.75 7.50
CA ASP A 302 -8.79 -33.74 6.64
C ASP A 302 -10.09 -34.07 7.41
N SER A 303 -9.99 -34.63 8.62
CA SER A 303 -11.13 -34.97 9.47
C SER A 303 -11.53 -33.84 10.43
N GLY A 304 -10.72 -32.77 10.52
CA GLY A 304 -10.94 -31.64 11.43
C GLY A 304 -10.77 -31.99 12.92
N ASN A 305 -10.29 -33.18 13.24
CA ASN A 305 -10.22 -33.70 14.62
C ASN A 305 -8.82 -33.64 15.24
N GLY A 306 -7.82 -33.19 14.48
CA GLY A 306 -6.44 -33.14 14.94
C GLY A 306 -5.56 -32.23 14.08
N TYR A 307 -4.37 -31.97 14.61
CA TYR A 307 -3.31 -31.23 13.93
C TYR A 307 -2.14 -32.17 13.63
N VAL A 308 -1.74 -32.28 12.36
CA VAL A 308 -0.58 -33.06 11.87
C VAL A 308 0.64 -32.18 11.63
#